data_AF-A0A2A6FD83-F1
#
_entry.id   AF-A0A2A6FD83-F1
#
_cell.length_a   1.000
_cell.length_b   1.000
_cell.length_c   1.000
_cell.angle_alpha   90.00
_cell.angle_beta   90.00
_cell.angle_gamma   90.00
#
_symmetry.space_group_name_H-M   'P 1'
#
loop_
_entity.id
_entity.type
_entity.pdbx_description
1 polymer ?
#
loop_
_entity_poly.entity_id
_entity_poly.type
_entity_poly.pdbx_seq_one_letter_code
_entity_poly.pdbx_strand_id
1 'polypeptide(L)'
;VVPLPVFKDAKDKTKVAAQSEIVALSDKTFLMLARDSGNGQGLKGDASLYRKIDIVDLSAATDIAGGAFDAADKPVAPKGVLDPSVSPAKLTPFIDMNDKAELGRFGLHNGAPNDKDNLSEKWEAMSLVSVLDPKLPDDYFLFVANDNDFLTQDGFQVGVPYKAEDGANVDTMFLVYQVTLPGLSGNSLVAN
;
A
#
# COMPACT_ATOMS: atom_id res chain seq x y z
N VAL A 1 -17.40 2.55 -6.70
CA VAL A 1 -16.98 1.43 -5.80
C VAL A 1 -15.57 1.02 -6.15
N VAL A 2 -14.69 0.79 -5.17
CA VAL A 2 -13.31 0.33 -5.39
C VAL A 2 -13.22 -1.15 -4.99
N PRO A 3 -12.84 -2.08 -5.90
CA PRO A 3 -12.65 -3.46 -5.53
C PRO A 3 -11.37 -3.59 -4.69
N LEU A 4 -11.38 -4.50 -3.72
CA LEU A 4 -10.22 -4.74 -2.87
C LEU A 4 -9.27 -5.73 -3.57
N PRO A 5 -7.94 -5.49 -3.58
CA PRO A 5 -7.00 -6.45 -4.16
C PRO A 5 -7.07 -7.80 -3.44
N VAL A 6 -6.89 -8.87 -4.19
CA VAL A 6 -6.90 -10.24 -3.68
C VAL A 6 -5.63 -10.97 -4.07
N PHE A 7 -5.23 -11.92 -3.23
CA PHE A 7 -4.08 -12.78 -3.45
C PHE A 7 -4.38 -14.21 -3.00
N LYS A 8 -3.49 -15.14 -3.34
CA LYS A 8 -3.54 -16.53 -2.89
C LYS A 8 -2.61 -16.73 -1.70
N ASP A 9 -3.12 -17.28 -0.61
CA ASP A 9 -2.26 -17.71 0.50
C ASP A 9 -1.50 -19.00 0.14
N ALA A 10 -0.61 -19.44 1.04
CA ALA A 10 0.17 -20.68 0.85
C ALA A 10 -0.69 -21.96 0.74
N LYS A 11 -2.00 -21.88 1.02
CA LYS A 11 -2.97 -22.98 0.87
C LYS A 11 -3.90 -22.77 -0.33
N ASP A 12 -3.53 -21.88 -1.26
CA ASP A 12 -4.29 -21.47 -2.45
C ASP A 12 -5.68 -20.88 -2.15
N LYS A 13 -5.90 -20.42 -0.92
CA LYS A 13 -7.14 -19.72 -0.57
C LYS A 13 -7.04 -18.27 -1.00
N THR A 14 -8.11 -17.77 -1.62
CA THR A 14 -8.22 -16.36 -1.94
C THR A 14 -8.39 -15.55 -0.65
N LYS A 15 -7.52 -14.56 -0.47
CA LYS A 15 -7.53 -13.60 0.63
C LYS A 15 -7.64 -12.20 0.06
N VAL A 16 -8.21 -11.31 0.86
CA VAL A 16 -8.25 -9.87 0.56
C VAL A 16 -7.01 -9.25 1.19
N ALA A 17 -6.25 -8.47 0.42
CA ALA A 17 -5.15 -7.67 0.95
C ALA A 17 -5.74 -6.52 1.79
N ALA A 18 -5.08 -6.15 2.89
CA ALA A 18 -5.46 -4.97 3.66
C ALA A 18 -4.99 -3.70 2.91
N GLN A 19 -5.83 -2.68 2.83
CA GLN A 19 -5.49 -1.37 2.26
C GLN A 19 -4.87 -0.53 3.37
N SER A 20 -3.60 -0.17 3.21
CA SER A 20 -2.86 0.57 4.24
C SER A 20 -2.93 2.07 4.04
N GLU A 21 -2.89 2.55 2.80
CA GLU A 21 -2.70 3.97 2.49
C GLU A 21 -3.23 4.30 1.09
N ILE A 22 -3.69 5.53 0.90
CA ILE A 22 -4.08 6.10 -0.39
C ILE A 22 -3.42 7.46 -0.64
N VAL A 23 -2.95 7.70 -1.87
CA VAL A 23 -2.46 9.03 -2.28
C VAL A 23 -3.23 9.50 -3.50
N ALA A 24 -4.00 10.58 -3.35
CA ALA A 24 -4.72 11.17 -4.46
C ALA A 24 -3.75 11.72 -5.53
N LEU A 25 -3.99 11.36 -6.79
CA LEU A 25 -3.27 11.88 -7.96
C LEU A 25 -4.12 12.89 -8.74
N SER A 26 -5.44 12.71 -8.73
CA SER A 26 -6.42 13.61 -9.32
C SER A 26 -7.77 13.43 -8.62
N ASP A 27 -8.82 14.07 -9.14
CA ASP A 27 -10.21 13.84 -8.73
C ASP A 27 -10.75 12.44 -9.11
N LYS A 28 -10.06 11.72 -10.02
CA LYS A 28 -10.47 10.41 -10.53
C LYS A 28 -9.42 9.32 -10.39
N THR A 29 -8.24 9.62 -9.86
CA THR A 29 -7.15 8.64 -9.78
C THR A 29 -6.39 8.77 -8.47
N PHE A 30 -6.03 7.65 -7.87
CA PHE A 30 -5.19 7.61 -6.67
C PHE A 30 -4.32 6.35 -6.63
N LEU A 31 -3.21 6.41 -5.89
CA LEU A 31 -2.41 5.25 -5.54
C LEU A 31 -3.02 4.57 -4.32
N MET A 32 -3.03 3.24 -4.30
CA MET A 32 -3.46 2.43 -3.16
C MET A 32 -2.36 1.44 -2.79
N LEU A 33 -1.84 1.56 -1.58
CA LEU A 33 -0.93 0.57 -1.00
C LEU A 33 -1.76 -0.52 -0.33
N ALA A 34 -1.55 -1.76 -0.75
CA ALA A 34 -2.19 -2.92 -0.15
C ALA A 34 -1.18 -4.03 0.13
N ARG A 35 -1.41 -4.75 1.23
CA ARG A 35 -0.51 -5.79 1.71
C ARG A 35 -1.24 -6.96 2.35
N ASP A 36 -0.59 -8.12 2.41
CA ASP A 36 -0.98 -9.21 3.29
C ASP A 36 -0.62 -8.90 4.75
N SER A 37 -0.82 -9.87 5.64
CA SER A 37 -0.58 -9.70 7.06
C SER A 37 0.02 -10.96 7.68
N GLY A 38 0.76 -10.79 8.77
CA GLY A 38 1.42 -11.88 9.49
C GLY A 38 2.84 -12.22 9.00
N ASN A 39 3.39 -11.48 8.03
CA ASN A 39 4.65 -11.82 7.37
C ASN A 39 5.64 -10.64 7.32
N GLY A 40 6.91 -10.89 7.64
CA GLY A 40 7.99 -9.90 7.57
C GLY A 40 8.82 -9.81 8.86
N GLN A 41 9.78 -8.90 8.90
CA GLN A 41 10.62 -8.68 10.08
C GLN A 41 9.77 -8.42 11.33
N GLY A 42 10.12 -9.13 12.41
CA GLY A 42 9.46 -9.01 13.72
C GLY A 42 8.19 -9.86 13.86
N LEU A 43 7.78 -10.56 12.81
CA LEU A 43 6.62 -11.45 12.79
C LEU A 43 7.04 -12.91 12.66
N LYS A 44 6.11 -13.84 12.92
CA LYS A 44 6.37 -15.28 12.80
C LYS A 44 6.50 -15.74 11.34
N GLY A 45 5.68 -15.19 10.45
CA GLY A 45 5.82 -15.42 9.00
C GLY A 45 6.94 -14.56 8.43
N ASP A 46 7.66 -15.07 7.44
CA ASP A 46 8.82 -14.39 6.86
C ASP A 46 8.51 -13.73 5.51
N ALA A 47 7.77 -14.40 4.64
CA ALA A 47 7.54 -13.99 3.26
C ALA A 47 6.15 -13.38 3.08
N SER A 48 6.11 -12.08 2.80
CA SER A 48 4.89 -11.43 2.31
C SER A 48 4.55 -11.98 0.93
N LEU A 49 3.30 -12.44 0.76
CA LEU A 49 2.77 -12.94 -0.52
C LEU A 49 2.18 -11.82 -1.37
N TYR A 50 1.91 -10.67 -0.75
CA TYR A 50 1.33 -9.52 -1.43
C TYR A 50 1.74 -8.23 -0.69
N ARG A 51 2.49 -7.35 -1.36
CA ARG A 51 2.76 -5.99 -0.91
C ARG A 51 2.96 -5.11 -2.14
N LYS A 52 1.90 -4.42 -2.54
CA LYS A 52 1.84 -3.74 -3.85
C LYS A 52 1.18 -2.39 -3.75
N ILE A 53 1.57 -1.53 -4.68
CA ILE A 53 0.89 -0.27 -4.93
C ILE A 53 0.16 -0.43 -6.26
N ASP A 54 -1.14 -0.15 -6.25
CA ASP A 54 -1.99 -0.12 -7.43
C ASP A 54 -2.37 1.32 -7.77
N ILE A 55 -2.51 1.63 -9.06
CA ILE A 55 -3.25 2.81 -9.52
C ILE A 55 -4.73 2.45 -9.58
N VAL A 56 -5.55 3.20 -8.86
CA VAL A 56 -7.01 3.10 -8.89
C VAL A 56 -7.56 4.21 -9.77
N ASP A 57 -8.27 3.82 -10.82
CA ASP A 57 -8.91 4.72 -11.78
C ASP A 57 -10.44 4.66 -11.66
N LEU A 58 -11.03 5.81 -11.35
CA LEU A 58 -12.46 6.03 -11.13
C LEU A 58 -13.17 6.56 -12.39
N SER A 59 -12.47 6.82 -13.49
CA SER A 59 -13.00 7.52 -14.68
C SER A 59 -14.24 6.85 -15.29
N ALA A 60 -14.28 5.51 -15.29
CA ALA A 60 -15.40 4.71 -15.75
C ALA A 60 -16.26 4.11 -14.62
N ALA A 61 -15.94 4.43 -13.36
CA ALA A 61 -16.64 3.87 -12.20
C ALA A 61 -17.99 4.57 -11.99
N THR A 62 -19.00 3.80 -11.58
CA THR A 62 -20.28 4.37 -11.16
C THR A 62 -20.10 5.12 -9.84
N ASP A 63 -20.46 6.40 -9.82
CA ASP A 63 -20.64 7.17 -8.59
C ASP A 63 -21.95 6.74 -7.92
N ILE A 64 -21.84 6.30 -6.67
CA ILE A 64 -22.97 5.80 -5.89
C ILE A 64 -23.37 6.74 -4.74
N ALA A 65 -22.59 7.80 -4.51
CA ALA A 65 -22.80 8.70 -3.39
C ALA A 65 -24.13 9.45 -3.54
N GLY A 66 -24.92 9.51 -2.46
CA GLY A 66 -26.27 10.10 -2.48
C GLY A 66 -27.28 9.28 -3.28
N GLY A 67 -26.91 8.06 -3.69
CA GLY A 67 -27.73 7.18 -4.51
C GLY A 67 -28.54 6.17 -3.71
N ALA A 68 -29.16 5.24 -4.43
CA ALA A 68 -29.98 4.20 -3.80
C ALA A 68 -29.19 3.24 -2.89
N PHE A 69 -27.86 3.16 -3.04
CA PHE A 69 -27.00 2.27 -2.24
C PHE A 69 -26.66 2.83 -0.85
N ASP A 70 -27.05 4.08 -0.55
CA ASP A 70 -26.92 4.65 0.79
C ASP A 70 -28.03 4.15 1.74
N ALA A 71 -29.07 3.50 1.20
CA ALA A 71 -30.15 2.92 1.98
C ALA A 71 -29.69 1.66 2.72
N ALA A 72 -30.06 1.53 4.00
CA ALA A 72 -29.65 0.43 4.87
C ALA A 72 -30.07 -0.97 4.37
N ASP A 73 -31.12 -1.05 3.57
CA ASP A 73 -31.68 -2.27 3.00
C ASP A 73 -31.20 -2.57 1.56
N LYS A 74 -30.35 -1.70 0.99
CA LYS A 74 -29.82 -1.87 -0.36
C LYS A 74 -28.28 -1.82 -0.38
N PRO A 75 -27.60 -2.85 0.15
CA PRO A 75 -26.15 -2.93 0.06
C PRO A 75 -25.70 -3.01 -1.40
N VAL A 76 -24.57 -2.37 -1.72
CA VAL A 76 -24.01 -2.36 -3.09
C VAL A 76 -23.45 -3.71 -3.54
N ALA A 77 -23.10 -4.58 -2.61
CA ALA A 77 -22.55 -5.91 -2.89
C ALA A 77 -23.14 -6.99 -1.94
N PRO A 78 -24.45 -7.31 -2.07
CA PRO A 78 -25.08 -8.31 -1.21
C PRO A 78 -24.35 -9.65 -1.32
N LYS A 79 -23.99 -10.23 -0.17
CA LYS A 79 -23.20 -11.48 -0.07
C LYS A 79 -21.84 -11.42 -0.80
N GLY A 80 -21.29 -10.21 -0.98
CA GLY A 80 -20.03 -9.99 -1.67
C GLY A 80 -20.11 -9.99 -3.20
N VAL A 81 -21.31 -10.05 -3.78
CA VAL A 81 -21.51 -9.95 -5.23
C VAL A 81 -21.93 -8.53 -5.56
N LEU A 82 -21.11 -7.81 -6.32
CA LEU A 82 -21.39 -6.44 -6.75
C LEU A 82 -22.70 -6.37 -7.56
N ASP A 83 -23.54 -5.38 -7.28
CA ASP A 83 -24.74 -5.11 -8.06
C ASP A 83 -24.38 -4.87 -9.54
N PRO A 84 -25.03 -5.55 -10.50
CA PRO A 84 -24.66 -5.49 -11.91
C PRO A 84 -24.85 -4.10 -12.55
N SER A 85 -25.58 -3.19 -11.91
CA SER A 85 -25.71 -1.79 -12.34
C SER A 85 -24.49 -0.92 -12.01
N VAL A 86 -23.57 -1.42 -11.17
CA VAL A 86 -22.39 -0.69 -10.72
C VAL A 86 -21.15 -1.15 -11.47
N SER A 87 -20.52 -0.23 -12.19
CA SER A 87 -19.17 -0.42 -12.72
C SER A 87 -18.15 -0.11 -11.61
N PRO A 88 -17.32 -1.07 -11.19
CA PRO A 88 -16.27 -0.80 -10.21
C PRO A 88 -15.13 0.01 -10.82
N ALA A 89 -14.34 0.65 -9.95
CA ALA A 89 -13.07 1.26 -10.32
C ALA A 89 -12.11 0.22 -10.90
N LYS A 90 -11.26 0.67 -11.81
CA LYS A 90 -10.21 -0.16 -12.39
C LYS A 90 -8.97 -0.12 -11.50
N LEU A 91 -8.45 -1.29 -11.14
CA LEU A 91 -7.16 -1.44 -10.46
C LEU A 91 -6.10 -1.82 -11.48
N THR A 92 -5.00 -1.10 -11.48
CA THR A 92 -3.82 -1.38 -12.32
C THR A 92 -2.61 -1.57 -11.42
N PRO A 93 -2.00 -2.77 -11.38
CA PRO A 93 -0.74 -2.98 -10.66
C PRO A 93 0.32 -2.00 -11.11
N PHE A 94 0.98 -1.34 -10.15
CA PHE A 94 1.97 -0.31 -10.42
C PHE A 94 3.35 -0.67 -9.89
N ILE A 95 3.48 -0.91 -8.58
CA ILE A 95 4.75 -1.31 -7.94
C ILE A 95 4.53 -2.60 -7.16
N ASP A 96 5.40 -3.58 -7.37
CA ASP A 96 5.54 -4.74 -6.49
C ASP A 96 6.69 -4.47 -5.52
N MET A 97 6.37 -4.20 -4.25
CA MET A 97 7.39 -3.89 -3.25
C MET A 97 8.18 -5.14 -2.83
N ASN A 98 7.70 -6.33 -3.19
CA ASN A 98 8.38 -7.59 -2.94
C ASN A 98 9.29 -8.00 -4.11
N ASP A 99 9.51 -7.12 -5.11
CA ASP A 99 10.40 -7.43 -6.23
C ASP A 99 11.83 -7.72 -5.74
N LYS A 100 12.27 -8.96 -5.97
CA LYS A 100 13.56 -9.46 -5.48
C LYS A 100 14.75 -8.72 -6.09
N ALA A 101 14.66 -8.32 -7.35
CA ALA A 101 15.77 -7.63 -8.01
C ALA A 101 15.93 -6.22 -7.44
N GLU A 102 14.82 -5.51 -7.26
CA GLU A 102 14.81 -4.15 -6.69
C GLU A 102 15.29 -4.13 -5.24
N LEU A 103 14.78 -5.03 -4.39
CA LEU A 103 15.24 -5.15 -3.00
C LEU A 103 16.72 -5.53 -2.90
N GLY A 104 17.17 -6.46 -3.75
CA GLY A 104 18.54 -6.94 -3.78
C GLY A 104 19.58 -5.84 -4.10
N ARG A 105 19.19 -4.76 -4.78
CA ARG A 105 20.08 -3.60 -5.04
C ARG A 105 20.54 -2.92 -3.75
N PHE A 106 19.78 -3.07 -2.67
CA PHE A 106 20.03 -2.46 -1.36
C PHE A 106 20.34 -3.48 -0.27
N GLY A 107 20.53 -4.75 -0.63
CA GLY A 107 20.73 -5.84 0.33
C GLY A 107 19.46 -6.25 1.10
N LEU A 108 18.30 -5.71 0.71
CA LEU A 108 17.00 -6.05 1.31
C LEU A 108 16.42 -7.31 0.66
N HIS A 109 15.45 -7.93 1.32
CA HIS A 109 14.74 -9.09 0.80
C HIS A 109 13.31 -9.24 1.37
N ASN A 110 12.57 -10.21 0.84
CA ASN A 110 11.24 -10.60 1.32
C ASN A 110 11.22 -12.12 1.49
N GLY A 111 11.25 -12.59 2.74
CA GLY A 111 11.26 -14.01 3.09
C GLY A 111 12.40 -14.39 4.04
N ALA A 112 12.72 -15.68 4.09
CA ALA A 112 13.80 -16.17 4.94
C ALA A 112 15.19 -15.68 4.47
N PRO A 113 16.13 -15.41 5.41
CA PRO A 113 15.95 -15.45 6.86
C PRO A 113 15.17 -14.24 7.39
N ASN A 114 14.31 -14.41 8.40
CA ASN A 114 13.55 -13.29 8.96
C ASN A 114 14.45 -12.40 9.85
N ASP A 115 15.28 -11.57 9.23
CA ASP A 115 16.30 -10.74 9.84
C ASP A 115 16.06 -9.24 9.60
N LYS A 116 17.05 -8.41 9.94
CA LYS A 116 16.97 -6.94 9.80
C LYS A 116 16.87 -6.43 8.36
N ASP A 117 17.18 -7.27 7.38
CA ASP A 117 17.15 -6.91 5.97
C ASP A 117 15.88 -7.45 5.28
N ASN A 118 15.05 -8.23 6.00
CA ASN A 118 13.71 -8.59 5.56
C ASN A 118 12.79 -7.39 5.71
N LEU A 119 11.94 -7.12 4.72
CA LEU A 119 10.94 -6.05 4.87
C LEU A 119 9.95 -6.36 6.01
N SER A 120 9.68 -5.37 6.86
CA SER A 120 8.67 -5.44 7.92
C SER A 120 7.26 -5.63 7.36
N GLU A 121 6.35 -6.21 8.14
CA GLU A 121 4.98 -6.48 7.71
C GLU A 121 4.28 -5.21 7.21
N LYS A 122 4.22 -4.19 8.07
CA LYS A 122 3.38 -3.02 7.84
C LYS A 122 4.09 -1.91 7.07
N TRP A 123 3.39 -1.39 6.07
CA TRP A 123 3.75 -0.21 5.29
C TRP A 123 2.49 0.61 5.14
N GLU A 124 2.49 1.82 5.70
CA GLU A 124 1.27 2.58 6.01
C GLU A 124 1.40 4.07 5.74
N ALA A 125 2.41 4.48 4.97
CA ALA A 125 2.54 5.86 4.53
C ALA A 125 3.12 5.93 3.12
N MET A 126 2.59 6.86 2.32
CA MET A 126 3.05 7.19 0.99
C MET A 126 3.05 8.71 0.77
N SER A 127 4.04 9.22 0.04
CA SER A 127 4.07 10.62 -0.38
C SER A 127 4.81 10.79 -1.71
N LEU A 128 4.37 11.75 -2.52
CA LEU A 128 4.95 12.08 -3.81
C LEU A 128 5.63 13.45 -3.75
N VAL A 129 6.83 13.52 -4.32
CA VAL A 129 7.58 14.78 -4.49
C VAL A 129 8.11 14.83 -5.91
N SER A 130 7.97 15.96 -6.61
CA SER A 130 8.57 16.13 -7.94
C SER A 130 10.08 15.90 -7.89
N VAL A 131 10.65 15.28 -8.92
CA VAL A 131 12.13 15.16 -9.04
C VAL A 131 12.81 16.50 -9.35
N LEU A 132 12.04 17.56 -9.62
CA LEU A 132 12.50 18.92 -9.92
C LEU A 132 13.46 19.00 -11.13
N ASP A 133 13.36 18.07 -12.07
CA ASP A 133 14.08 18.13 -13.35
C ASP A 133 13.13 18.59 -14.46
N PRO A 134 13.37 19.76 -15.11
CA PRO A 134 12.56 20.23 -16.23
C PRO A 134 12.50 19.27 -17.43
N LYS A 135 13.43 18.32 -17.54
CA LYS A 135 13.43 17.27 -18.58
C LYS A 135 12.55 16.08 -18.21
N LEU A 136 12.20 15.94 -16.93
CA LEU A 136 11.36 14.88 -16.38
C LEU A 136 10.18 15.51 -15.60
N PRO A 137 9.34 16.34 -16.24
CA PRO A 137 8.29 17.10 -15.55
C PRO A 137 7.19 16.24 -14.94
N ASP A 138 7.06 14.99 -15.40
CA ASP A 138 6.09 14.01 -14.89
C ASP A 138 6.75 12.96 -14.00
N ASP A 139 8.02 13.12 -13.63
CA ASP A 139 8.70 12.22 -12.71
C ASP A 139 8.62 12.72 -11.27
N TYR A 140 8.42 11.75 -10.37
CA TYR A 140 8.26 11.97 -8.94
C TYR A 140 9.07 10.94 -8.16
N PHE A 141 9.59 11.33 -7.00
CA PHE A 141 9.96 10.41 -5.95
C PHE A 141 8.71 10.03 -5.15
N LEU A 142 8.35 8.74 -5.20
CA LEU A 142 7.37 8.12 -4.33
C LEU A 142 8.10 7.55 -3.11
N PHE A 143 7.89 8.19 -1.97
CA PHE A 143 8.32 7.72 -0.67
C PHE A 143 7.27 6.78 -0.10
N VAL A 144 7.69 5.61 0.38
CA VAL A 144 6.83 4.63 1.06
C VAL A 144 7.49 4.29 2.38
N ALA A 145 6.79 4.42 3.50
CA ALA A 145 7.36 4.21 4.83
C ALA A 145 6.66 3.10 5.60
N ASN A 146 7.44 2.39 6.42
CA ASN A 146 6.90 1.34 7.27
C ASN A 146 6.29 1.89 8.57
N ASP A 147 5.25 1.22 9.06
CA ASP A 147 4.92 1.23 10.48
C ASP A 147 5.74 0.08 11.10
N ASN A 148 6.70 0.42 11.96
CA ASN A 148 7.54 -0.60 12.58
C ASN A 148 6.95 -1.16 13.89
N ASP A 149 5.70 -0.80 14.21
CA ASP A 149 4.98 -1.21 15.43
C ASP A 149 5.75 -0.86 16.73
N PHE A 150 6.69 0.08 16.66
CA PHE A 150 7.65 0.38 17.72
C PHE A 150 8.39 -0.86 18.26
N LEU A 151 8.58 -1.89 17.42
CA LEU A 151 9.25 -3.13 17.80
C LEU A 151 10.74 -2.88 18.04
N THR A 152 11.14 -2.89 19.31
CA THR A 152 12.53 -2.70 19.74
C THR A 152 12.85 -3.48 21.01
N GLN A 153 14.14 -3.76 21.22
CA GLN A 153 14.69 -4.39 22.43
C GLN A 153 15.10 -3.40 23.52
N ASP A 154 15.00 -2.10 23.25
CA ASP A 154 15.33 -1.01 24.18
C ASP A 154 14.26 0.08 24.17
N GLY A 155 13.00 -0.34 24.28
CA GLY A 155 11.84 0.53 24.21
C GLY A 155 11.52 1.20 25.54
N PHE A 156 10.92 2.38 25.51
CA PHE A 156 10.37 3.06 26.69
C PHE A 156 9.07 3.78 26.35
N GLN A 157 7.99 3.44 27.05
CA GLN A 157 6.67 4.05 26.83
C GLN A 157 5.96 4.23 28.16
N VAL A 158 5.32 5.40 28.36
CA VAL A 158 4.53 5.72 29.56
C VAL A 158 5.30 5.48 30.87
N GLY A 159 6.60 5.80 30.90
CA GLY A 159 7.41 5.67 32.11
C GLY A 159 7.95 4.27 32.40
N VAL A 160 7.71 3.30 31.51
CA VAL A 160 8.08 1.89 31.70
C VAL A 160 8.92 1.39 30.51
N PRO A 161 10.06 0.71 30.75
CA PRO A 161 10.81 0.06 29.67
C PRO A 161 10.03 -1.14 29.13
N TYR A 162 10.14 -1.40 27.83
CA TYR A 162 9.56 -2.57 27.17
C TYR A 162 10.54 -3.18 26.17
N LYS A 163 10.26 -4.43 25.77
CA LYS A 163 10.99 -5.15 24.72
C LYS A 163 10.00 -5.91 23.85
N ALA A 164 10.25 -5.95 22.55
CA ALA A 164 9.48 -6.79 21.63
C ALA A 164 9.67 -8.27 21.99
N GLU A 165 8.57 -9.04 22.00
CA GLU A 165 8.50 -10.40 22.56
C GLU A 165 9.44 -11.41 21.84
N ASP A 166 9.73 -11.19 20.55
CA ASP A 166 10.55 -12.09 19.72
C ASP A 166 11.98 -11.57 19.45
N GLY A 167 12.49 -10.63 20.25
CA GLY A 167 13.85 -10.13 20.10
C GLY A 167 14.05 -9.13 18.95
N ALA A 168 12.96 -8.72 18.28
CA ALA A 168 13.01 -7.84 17.12
C ALA A 168 13.46 -6.40 17.45
N ASN A 169 14.21 -5.80 16.52
CA ASN A 169 14.44 -4.37 16.36
C ASN A 169 14.09 -4.03 14.91
N VAL A 170 12.90 -3.50 14.66
CA VAL A 170 12.45 -3.15 13.31
C VAL A 170 12.77 -1.68 13.05
N ASP A 171 13.62 -1.44 12.05
CA ASP A 171 14.04 -0.09 11.70
C ASP A 171 12.88 0.72 11.11
N THR A 172 12.90 2.04 11.33
CA THR A 172 12.11 2.95 10.51
C THR A 172 12.76 3.03 9.13
N MET A 173 12.03 2.56 8.12
CA MET A 173 12.51 2.38 6.76
C MET A 173 11.66 3.16 5.77
N PHE A 174 12.35 3.75 4.79
CA PHE A 174 11.74 4.38 3.63
C PHE A 174 12.24 3.68 2.36
N LEU A 175 11.31 3.25 1.51
CA LEU A 175 11.60 2.89 0.13
C LEU A 175 11.27 4.09 -0.74
N VAL A 176 12.17 4.43 -1.66
CA VAL A 176 12.01 5.59 -2.54
C VAL A 176 12.10 5.12 -3.99
N TYR A 177 11.00 5.30 -4.72
CA TYR A 177 10.90 4.96 -6.13
C TYR A 177 10.88 6.24 -6.95
N GLN A 178 11.69 6.34 -8.00
CA GLN A 178 11.43 7.33 -9.05
C GLN A 178 10.39 6.75 -10.00
N VAL A 179 9.27 7.44 -10.17
CA VAL A 179 8.13 7.01 -10.98
C VAL A 179 7.72 8.11 -11.95
N THR A 180 7.24 7.71 -13.13
CA THR A 180 6.62 8.64 -14.08
C THR A 180 5.10 8.55 -13.94
N LEU A 181 4.45 9.68 -13.65
CA LEU A 181 3.00 9.82 -13.48
C LEU A 181 2.49 10.94 -14.42
N PRO A 182 2.26 10.64 -15.71
CA PRO A 182 1.84 11.64 -16.68
C PRO A 182 0.54 12.33 -16.28
N GLY A 183 0.50 13.66 -16.41
CA GLY A 183 -0.70 14.45 -16.15
C GLY A 183 -0.91 14.89 -14.69
N LEU A 184 -0.09 14.42 -13.75
CA LEU A 184 -0.11 14.93 -12.37
C LEU A 184 0.35 16.40 -12.31
N SER A 185 1.37 16.76 -13.10
CA SER A 185 1.93 18.11 -13.18
C SER A 185 0.88 19.15 -13.63
N GLY A 186 0.00 18.76 -14.56
CA GLY A 186 -1.11 19.59 -15.07
C GLY A 186 -2.30 19.75 -14.11
N ASN A 187 -2.38 18.92 -13.07
CA ASN A 187 -3.42 18.98 -12.03
C ASN A 187 -2.98 19.77 -10.79
N SER A 188 -1.79 20.39 -10.83
CA SER A 188 -1.34 21.29 -9.76
C SER A 188 -2.34 22.44 -9.64
N LEU A 189 -3.24 22.33 -8.66
CA LEU A 189 -4.08 23.43 -8.21
C LEU A 189 -3.13 24.62 -7.99
N VAL A 190 -3.36 25.68 -8.75
CA VAL A 190 -2.73 26.97 -8.50
C VAL A 190 -3.12 27.32 -7.07
N ALA A 191 -2.18 27.17 -6.13
CA ALA A 191 -2.36 27.67 -4.78
C ALA A 191 -2.39 29.20 -4.91
N ASN A 192 -3.59 29.77 -4.94
CA ASN A 192 -3.82 31.20 -4.78
C ASN A 192 -3.60 31.59 -3.31
#